data_AF-A0A821YKZ3-F1
#
_entry.id   AF-A0A821YKZ3-F1
#
_cell.length_a   1.000
_cell.length_b   1.000
_cell.length_c   1.000
_cell.angle_alpha   90.00
_cell.angle_beta   90.00
_cell.angle_gamma   90.00
#
_symmetry.space_group_name_H-M   'P 1'
#
loop_
_entity.id
_entity.type
_entity.pdbx_description
1 polymer ?
#
loop_
_entity_poly.entity_id
_entity_poly.type
_entity_poly.pdbx_seq_one_letter_code
_entity_poly.pdbx_strand_id
1 'polypeptide(L)'
;MSDKFVPYHLRDIHNPPAHLDATQKSNWIRTAQKAKKNYQHQQQYPAFNLPTSSYEVVYVNKSTTSEALQKLIDHVRHCHEFSFDTEGDRSSKQLALIQIQTIPRQLPCFVILFELLHLPLHDTLIFVKIRQLFHLIFQSNNKLYSWGPLRVELSPAVNYELFEWPIKSQIFDIQRDFSKWYTWALSHCEV
;
A
#
# COMPACT_ATOMS: atom_id res chain seq x y z
N MET A 1 -36.28 29.27 -0.88
CA MET A 1 -34.82 29.51 -0.76
C MET A 1 -34.17 28.14 -0.67
N SER A 2 -33.39 27.75 -1.68
CA SER A 2 -32.70 26.46 -1.68
C SER A 2 -31.56 26.50 -0.68
N ASP A 3 -31.58 25.65 0.34
CA ASP A 3 -30.41 25.39 1.18
C ASP A 3 -29.26 24.95 0.26
N LYS A 4 -28.29 25.86 0.09
CA LYS A 4 -27.11 25.62 -0.71
C LYS A 4 -26.33 24.51 -0.01
N PHE A 5 -26.16 23.39 -0.70
CA PHE A 5 -25.36 22.27 -0.25
C PHE A 5 -23.92 22.76 0.01
N VAL A 6 -23.58 23.04 1.27
CA VAL A 6 -22.21 23.36 1.66
C VAL A 6 -21.41 22.06 1.62
N PRO A 7 -20.38 21.94 0.75
CA PRO A 7 -19.52 20.77 0.71
C PRO A 7 -19.02 20.44 2.12
N TYR A 8 -19.05 19.17 2.50
CA TYR A 8 -18.79 18.74 3.88
C TYR A 8 -17.44 19.22 4.44
N HIS A 9 -16.43 19.40 3.59
CA HIS A 9 -15.09 19.88 3.96
C HIS A 9 -15.03 21.40 4.24
N LEU A 10 -16.09 22.15 3.91
CA LEU A 10 -16.23 23.59 4.16
C LEU A 10 -17.17 23.90 5.35
N ARG A 11 -17.65 22.86 6.07
CA ARG A 11 -18.48 23.04 7.26
C ARG A 11 -17.63 23.51 8.43
N ASP A 12 -17.99 24.65 9.00
CA ASP A 12 -17.38 25.11 10.25
C ASP A 12 -17.89 24.26 11.43
N ILE A 13 -16.95 23.69 12.16
CA ILE A 13 -17.19 22.84 13.33
C ILE A 13 -17.68 23.70 14.51
N HIS A 14 -17.32 24.99 14.53
CA HIS A 14 -17.64 25.93 15.60
C HIS A 14 -18.93 26.73 15.33
N ASN A 15 -19.48 26.65 14.11
CA ASN A 15 -20.64 27.43 13.70
C ASN A 15 -21.69 26.59 12.96
N PRO A 16 -22.41 25.67 13.66
CA PRO A 16 -23.52 24.94 13.06
C PRO A 16 -24.72 25.88 12.79
N PRO A 17 -25.52 25.65 11.73
CA PRO A 17 -26.68 26.47 11.43
C PRO A 17 -27.67 26.58 12.61
N ALA A 18 -28.14 27.80 12.88
CA ALA A 18 -28.95 28.10 14.06
C ALA A 18 -30.28 27.33 14.12
N HIS A 19 -30.85 26.99 12.96
CA HIS A 19 -32.13 26.30 12.81
C HIS A 19 -32.08 24.80 13.14
N LEU A 20 -30.89 24.24 13.37
CA LEU A 20 -30.74 22.82 13.69
C LEU A 20 -31.08 22.54 15.16
N ASP A 21 -31.76 21.42 15.40
CA ASP A 21 -31.95 20.87 16.75
C ASP A 21 -30.64 20.33 17.34
N ALA A 22 -30.66 19.92 18.61
CA ALA A 22 -29.46 19.43 19.31
C ALA A 22 -28.82 18.18 18.65
N THR A 23 -29.65 17.26 18.16
CA THR A 23 -29.21 16.02 17.50
C THR A 23 -28.61 16.34 16.13
N GLN A 24 -29.24 17.23 15.38
CA GLN A 24 -28.78 17.73 14.09
C GLN A 24 -27.47 18.52 14.21
N LYS A 25 -27.32 19.36 15.24
CA LYS A 25 -26.05 20.05 15.56
C LYS A 25 -24.93 19.07 15.88
N SER A 26 -25.22 18.05 16.69
CA SER A 26 -24.25 17.00 17.00
C SER A 26 -23.83 16.23 15.74
N ASN A 27 -24.77 15.91 14.86
CA ASN A 27 -24.51 15.30 13.56
C ASN A 27 -23.70 16.22 12.64
N TRP A 28 -23.99 17.52 12.62
CA TRP A 28 -23.24 18.52 11.86
C TRP A 28 -21.77 18.52 12.27
N ILE A 29 -21.49 18.67 13.58
CA ILE A 29 -20.13 18.69 14.13
C ILE A 29 -19.39 17.39 13.78
N ARG A 30 -20.03 16.23 14.00
CA ARG A 30 -19.45 14.92 13.71
C ARG A 30 -19.11 14.75 12.22
N THR A 31 -20.02 15.16 11.33
CA THR A 31 -19.79 15.06 9.88
C THR A 31 -18.74 16.04 9.38
N ALA A 32 -18.69 17.26 9.93
CA ALA A 32 -17.66 18.25 9.64
C ALA A 32 -16.26 17.77 10.08
N GLN A 33 -16.14 17.22 11.28
CA GLN A 33 -14.89 16.61 11.77
C GLN A 33 -14.44 15.45 10.88
N LYS A 34 -15.37 14.54 10.51
CA LYS A 34 -15.08 13.45 9.57
C LYS A 34 -14.60 13.96 8.22
N ALA A 35 -15.25 15.00 7.68
CA ALA A 35 -14.87 15.58 6.40
C ALA A 35 -13.51 16.28 6.44
N LYS A 36 -13.21 17.01 7.53
CA LYS A 36 -11.88 17.62 7.74
C LYS A 36 -10.79 16.55 7.80
N LYS A 37 -11.00 15.46 8.55
CA LYS A 37 -10.06 14.34 8.62
C LYS A 37 -9.87 13.67 7.25
N ASN A 38 -10.96 13.42 6.53
CA ASN A 38 -10.89 12.85 5.18
C ASN A 38 -10.15 13.76 4.20
N TYR A 39 -10.37 15.08 4.28
CA TYR A 39 -9.64 16.05 3.47
C TYR A 39 -8.14 16.02 3.78
N GLN A 40 -7.75 16.00 5.06
CA GLN A 40 -6.35 15.84 5.47
C GLN A 40 -5.73 14.56 4.89
N HIS A 41 -6.45 13.42 4.97
CA HIS A 41 -5.98 12.17 4.36
C HIS A 41 -5.84 12.27 2.85
N GLN A 42 -6.77 12.92 2.15
CA GLN A 42 -6.69 13.12 0.69
C GLN A 42 -5.48 13.96 0.28
N GLN A 43 -5.09 14.94 1.11
CA GLN A 43 -3.89 15.73 0.87
C GLN A 43 -2.62 14.92 1.14
N GLN A 44 -2.63 14.07 2.18
CA GLN A 44 -1.48 13.25 2.56
C GLN A 44 -1.26 12.05 1.63
N TYR A 45 -2.35 11.44 1.16
CA TYR A 45 -2.36 10.25 0.32
C TYR A 45 -3.17 10.55 -0.95
N PRO A 46 -2.61 11.31 -1.90
CA PRO A 46 -3.30 11.61 -3.15
C PRO A 46 -3.62 10.31 -3.89
N ALA A 47 -4.80 10.26 -4.51
CA ALA A 47 -5.23 9.10 -5.27
C ALA A 47 -4.21 8.78 -6.38
N PHE A 48 -3.67 7.57 -6.36
CA PHE A 48 -2.76 7.09 -7.37
C PHE A 48 -3.56 6.61 -8.59
N ASN A 49 -3.97 7.56 -9.43
CA ASN A 49 -4.72 7.28 -10.65
C ASN A 49 -3.75 7.09 -11.81
N LEU A 50 -3.48 5.83 -12.19
CA LEU A 50 -2.73 5.51 -13.39
C LEU A 50 -3.63 4.84 -14.43
N PRO A 51 -3.54 5.23 -15.72
CA PRO A 51 -4.12 4.44 -16.79
C PRO A 51 -3.59 3.01 -16.73
N THR A 52 -4.42 2.01 -17.04
CA THR A 52 -4.00 0.60 -17.04
C THR A 52 -2.80 0.35 -17.98
N SER A 53 -2.69 1.13 -19.07
CA SER A 53 -1.55 1.10 -20.00
C SER A 53 -0.23 1.60 -19.39
N SER A 54 -0.26 2.16 -18.18
CA SER A 54 0.89 2.78 -17.52
C SER A 54 1.50 1.91 -16.42
N TYR A 55 0.99 0.68 -16.22
CA TYR A 55 1.64 -0.30 -15.36
C TYR A 55 1.94 -1.63 -16.05
N GLU A 56 3.05 -2.24 -15.65
CA GLU A 56 3.53 -3.53 -16.13
C GLU A 56 3.52 -4.52 -14.96
N VAL A 57 2.91 -5.70 -15.15
CA VAL A 57 2.91 -6.77 -14.15
C VAL A 57 4.03 -7.75 -14.46
N VAL A 58 4.86 -8.06 -13.47
CA VAL A 58 5.99 -8.98 -13.62
C VAL A 58 5.92 -10.05 -12.53
N TYR A 59 5.83 -11.31 -12.96
CA TYR A 59 5.91 -12.47 -12.09
C TYR A 59 7.36 -12.89 -11.89
N VAL A 60 7.78 -12.94 -10.64
CA VAL A 60 9.14 -13.30 -10.22
C VAL A 60 9.12 -14.68 -9.57
N ASN A 61 9.74 -15.64 -10.25
CA ASN A 61 9.83 -17.05 -9.89
C ASN A 61 11.09 -17.68 -10.54
N LYS A 62 11.20 -19.01 -10.49
CA LYS A 62 12.33 -19.78 -11.02
C LYS A 62 12.52 -19.71 -12.54
N SER A 63 11.49 -19.34 -13.31
CA SER A 63 11.59 -19.19 -14.76
C SER A 63 11.81 -17.74 -15.21
N THR A 64 11.83 -16.78 -14.29
CA THR A 64 12.12 -15.38 -14.61
C THR A 64 13.53 -15.24 -15.15
N THR A 65 13.67 -14.51 -16.26
CA THR A 65 14.96 -14.34 -16.92
C THR A 65 15.83 -13.31 -16.21
N SER A 66 17.15 -13.43 -16.43
CA SER A 66 18.14 -12.49 -15.89
C SER A 66 17.91 -11.06 -16.40
N GLU A 67 17.48 -10.92 -17.65
CA GLU A 67 17.19 -9.65 -18.32
C GLU A 67 15.97 -8.96 -17.69
N ALA A 68 14.90 -9.72 -17.42
CA ALA A 68 13.70 -9.20 -16.76
C ALA A 68 14.03 -8.69 -15.35
N LEU A 69 14.80 -9.46 -14.57
CA LEU A 69 15.27 -9.03 -13.26
C LEU A 69 16.19 -7.82 -13.34
N GLN A 70 17.06 -7.74 -14.35
CA GLN A 70 17.93 -6.59 -14.55
C GLN A 70 17.12 -5.31 -14.84
N LYS A 71 16.10 -5.40 -15.70
CA LYS A 71 15.16 -4.30 -15.97
C LYS A 71 14.49 -3.81 -14.68
N LEU A 72 14.02 -4.73 -13.83
CA LEU A 72 13.44 -4.38 -12.53
C LEU A 72 14.46 -3.72 -11.60
N ILE A 73 15.70 -4.23 -11.54
CA ILE A 73 16.77 -3.66 -10.71
C ILE A 73 17.05 -2.21 -11.11
N ASP A 74 17.16 -1.96 -12.42
CA ASP A 74 17.44 -0.62 -12.94
C ASP A 74 16.27 0.35 -12.71
N HIS A 75 15.03 -0.15 -12.75
CA HIS A 75 13.85 0.63 -12.36
C HIS A 75 13.84 0.96 -10.86
N VAL A 76 14.00 -0.05 -10.00
CA VAL A 76 13.94 0.09 -8.53
C VAL A 76 15.02 1.02 -8.00
N ARG A 77 16.21 1.08 -8.62
CA ARG A 77 17.28 2.03 -8.28
C ARG A 77 16.84 3.49 -8.28
N HIS A 78 15.86 3.83 -9.11
CA HIS A 78 15.36 5.20 -9.27
C HIS A 78 13.99 5.41 -8.60
N CYS A 79 13.49 4.41 -7.86
CA CYS A 79 12.22 4.45 -7.15
C CYS A 79 12.45 4.47 -5.63
N HIS A 80 11.65 5.25 -4.90
CA HIS A 80 11.81 5.43 -3.45
C HIS A 80 10.55 5.14 -2.65
N GLU A 81 9.46 4.78 -3.33
CA GLU A 81 8.15 4.58 -2.71
C GLU A 81 7.55 3.28 -3.25
N PHE A 82 7.11 2.43 -2.33
CA PHE A 82 6.62 1.09 -2.64
C PHE A 82 5.40 0.78 -1.79
N SER A 83 4.38 0.16 -2.37
CA SER A 83 3.32 -0.48 -1.61
C SER A 83 3.51 -2.00 -1.60
N PHE A 84 3.16 -2.59 -0.46
CA PHE A 84 3.24 -4.01 -0.20
C PHE A 84 1.84 -4.56 0.03
N ASP A 85 1.63 -5.76 -0.50
CA ASP A 85 0.51 -6.61 -0.19
C ASP A 85 0.98 -8.07 -0.18
N THR A 86 0.27 -8.93 0.55
CA THR A 86 0.65 -10.32 0.71
C THR A 86 -0.54 -11.24 0.55
N GLU A 87 -0.34 -12.37 -0.12
CA GLU A 87 -1.35 -13.42 -0.22
C GLU A 87 -0.84 -14.72 0.40
N GLY A 88 -1.65 -15.28 1.30
CA GLY A 88 -1.45 -16.61 1.85
C GLY A 88 -2.12 -17.67 0.98
N ASP A 89 -1.51 -18.85 0.88
CA ASP A 89 -2.18 -20.01 0.32
C ASP A 89 -3.29 -20.49 1.27
N ARG A 90 -4.51 -20.65 0.74
CA ARG A 90 -5.70 -21.02 1.52
C ARG A 90 -5.58 -22.41 2.15
N SER A 91 -4.83 -23.32 1.52
CA SER A 91 -4.72 -24.71 1.97
C SER A 91 -3.68 -24.90 3.08
N SER A 92 -2.49 -24.32 2.91
CA SER A 92 -1.35 -24.46 3.81
C SER A 92 -1.25 -23.35 4.85
N LYS A 93 -1.99 -22.24 4.67
CA LYS A 93 -1.87 -20.99 5.44
C LYS A 93 -0.46 -20.39 5.42
N GLN A 94 0.37 -20.82 4.48
CA GLN A 94 1.71 -20.26 4.29
C GLN A 94 1.63 -19.03 3.39
N LEU A 95 2.55 -18.09 3.59
CA LEU A 95 2.70 -16.97 2.67
C LEU A 95 3.14 -17.50 1.30
N ALA A 96 2.33 -17.24 0.27
CA ALA A 96 2.54 -17.76 -1.08
C ALA A 96 3.05 -16.66 -2.03
N LEU A 97 2.57 -15.43 -1.84
CA LEU A 97 2.85 -14.31 -2.72
C LEU A 97 3.21 -13.05 -1.93
N ILE A 98 4.25 -12.35 -2.37
CA ILE A 98 4.49 -10.96 -2.00
C ILE A 98 4.25 -10.11 -3.25
N GLN A 99 3.30 -9.19 -3.17
CA GLN A 99 3.08 -8.18 -4.19
C GLN A 99 3.78 -6.89 -3.77
N ILE A 100 4.63 -6.36 -4.65
CA ILE A 100 5.29 -5.06 -4.48
C ILE A 100 4.94 -4.18 -5.66
N GLN A 101 4.25 -3.08 -5.41
CA GLN A 101 3.99 -2.08 -6.44
C GLN A 101 4.94 -0.90 -6.25
N THR A 102 5.62 -0.51 -7.33
CA THR A 102 6.51 0.66 -7.34
C THR A 102 5.68 1.92 -7.52
N ILE A 103 6.02 3.01 -6.83
CA ILE A 103 5.37 4.32 -6.96
C ILE A 103 6.42 5.31 -7.48
N PRO A 104 6.75 5.25 -8.79
CA PRO A 104 7.84 6.06 -9.33
C PRO A 104 7.38 7.49 -9.63
N ARG A 105 8.34 8.41 -9.70
CA ARG A 105 8.08 9.79 -10.17
C ARG A 105 7.81 9.86 -11.67
N GLN A 106 8.31 8.87 -12.42
CA GLN A 106 8.18 8.75 -13.86
C GLN A 106 7.71 7.33 -14.20
N LEU A 107 6.79 7.23 -15.14
CA LEU A 107 6.25 5.95 -15.61
C LEU A 107 7.32 5.14 -16.37
N PRO A 108 7.19 3.79 -16.43
CA PRO A 108 6.04 2.98 -15.99
C PRO A 108 6.04 2.61 -14.50
N CYS A 109 4.86 2.27 -13.97
CA CYS A 109 4.70 1.62 -12.67
C CYS A 109 4.87 0.10 -12.84
N PHE A 110 5.57 -0.58 -11.93
CA PHE A 110 5.62 -2.04 -11.90
C PHE A 110 4.80 -2.60 -10.74
N VAL A 111 4.05 -3.66 -11.03
CA VAL A 111 3.48 -4.57 -10.02
C VAL A 111 4.29 -5.86 -10.09
N ILE A 112 5.11 -6.08 -9.07
CA ILE A 112 6.06 -7.20 -9.00
C ILE A 112 5.48 -8.25 -8.07
N LEU A 113 5.27 -9.46 -8.60
CA LEU A 113 4.62 -10.57 -7.91
C LEU A 113 5.66 -11.65 -7.62
N PHE A 114 6.13 -11.75 -6.38
CA PHE A 114 7.11 -12.76 -5.97
C PHE A 114 6.39 -14.04 -5.50
N GLU A 115 6.47 -15.09 -6.30
CA GLU A 115 5.87 -16.40 -6.00
C GLU A 115 6.83 -17.22 -5.12
N LEU A 116 6.65 -17.14 -3.81
CA LEU A 116 7.63 -17.64 -2.83
C LEU A 116 7.87 -19.16 -2.94
N LEU A 117 6.81 -19.93 -3.20
CA LEU A 117 6.88 -21.39 -3.39
C LEU A 117 7.55 -21.80 -4.71
N HIS A 118 7.81 -20.84 -5.59
CA HIS A 118 8.39 -21.05 -6.90
C HIS A 118 9.70 -20.29 -7.10
N LEU A 119 10.34 -19.84 -6.02
CA LEU A 119 11.65 -19.21 -6.08
C LEU A 119 12.72 -20.18 -6.61
N PRO A 120 13.74 -19.66 -7.32
CA PRO A 120 14.89 -20.45 -7.74
C PRO A 120 15.77 -20.85 -6.54
N LEU A 121 16.68 -21.82 -6.76
CA LEU A 121 17.65 -22.25 -5.75
C LEU A 121 18.62 -21.12 -5.36
N HIS A 122 19.09 -21.15 -4.11
CA HIS A 122 19.85 -20.06 -3.48
C HIS A 122 21.19 -19.74 -4.17
N ASP A 123 21.79 -20.73 -4.82
CA ASP A 123 23.07 -20.64 -5.53
C ASP A 123 22.95 -20.12 -6.97
N THR A 124 21.73 -19.87 -7.44
CA THR A 124 21.49 -19.39 -8.80
C THR A 124 21.66 -17.88 -8.94
N LEU A 125 22.13 -17.44 -10.10
CA LEU A 125 22.22 -16.02 -10.45
C LEU A 125 20.86 -15.30 -10.34
N ILE A 126 19.77 -16.00 -10.67
CA ILE A 126 18.41 -15.47 -10.59
C ILE A 126 18.07 -15.15 -9.13
N PHE A 127 18.34 -16.07 -8.19
CA PHE A 127 18.10 -15.83 -6.77
C PHE A 127 18.94 -14.66 -6.23
N VAL A 128 20.21 -14.56 -6.63
CA VAL A 128 21.08 -13.43 -6.25
C VAL A 128 20.48 -12.10 -6.71
N LYS A 129 19.94 -12.02 -7.93
CA LYS A 129 19.26 -10.82 -8.44
C LYS A 129 17.96 -10.51 -7.70
N ILE A 130 17.19 -11.53 -7.31
CA ILE A 130 16.00 -11.35 -6.48
C ILE A 130 16.39 -10.76 -5.12
N ARG A 131 17.41 -11.30 -4.44
CA ARG A 131 17.93 -10.72 -3.19
C ARG A 131 18.42 -9.29 -3.39
N GLN A 132 19.07 -8.99 -4.51
CA GLN A 132 19.49 -7.63 -4.85
C GLN A 132 18.28 -6.68 -4.97
N LEU A 133 17.17 -7.11 -5.58
CA LEU A 133 15.93 -6.32 -5.63
C LEU A 133 15.42 -6.01 -4.23
N PHE A 134 15.28 -7.01 -3.36
CA PHE A 134 14.83 -6.80 -1.98
C PHE A 134 15.77 -5.88 -1.21
N HIS A 135 17.10 -6.03 -1.39
CA HIS A 135 18.07 -5.12 -0.80
C HIS A 135 17.87 -3.68 -1.22
N LEU A 136 17.62 -3.43 -2.52
CA LEU A 136 17.37 -2.09 -3.05
C LEU A 136 16.05 -1.51 -2.55
N ILE A 137 14.99 -2.32 -2.47
CA ILE A 137 13.67 -1.89 -1.97
C ILE A 137 13.77 -1.51 -0.48
N PHE A 138 14.52 -2.28 0.31
CA PHE A 138 14.67 -2.09 1.76
C PHE A 138 15.76 -1.12 2.21
N GLN A 139 16.19 -0.22 1.34
CA GLN A 139 17.13 0.85 1.67
C GLN A 139 16.52 1.95 2.54
N SER A 140 17.36 2.63 3.32
CA SER A 140 16.95 3.60 4.35
C SER A 140 16.23 4.84 3.84
N ASN A 141 16.45 5.21 2.58
CA ASN A 141 15.82 6.35 1.91
C ASN A 141 14.44 6.00 1.31
N ASN A 142 14.04 4.73 1.34
CA ASN A 142 12.78 4.29 0.77
C ASN A 142 11.65 4.30 1.80
N LYS A 143 10.43 4.50 1.29
CA LYS A 143 9.18 4.45 2.04
C LYS A 143 8.36 3.25 1.59
N LEU A 144 7.91 2.45 2.55
CA LEU A 144 7.14 1.23 2.32
C LEU A 144 5.76 1.41 2.94
N TYR A 145 4.72 1.28 2.13
CA TYR A 145 3.33 1.39 2.54
C TYR A 145 2.70 0.01 2.57
N SER A 146 1.94 -0.32 3.62
CA SER A 146 1.22 -1.59 3.74
C SER A 146 -0.13 -1.41 4.41
N TRP A 147 -1.06 -2.33 4.14
CA TRP A 147 -2.36 -2.39 4.81
C TRP A 147 -2.30 -3.22 6.09
N GLY A 148 -1.54 -2.73 7.06
CA GLY A 148 -1.30 -3.41 8.33
C GLY A 148 0.18 -3.45 8.67
N PRO A 149 0.55 -4.13 9.77
CA PRO A 149 1.94 -4.20 10.20
C PRO A 149 2.80 -5.06 9.26
N LEU A 150 3.58 -4.41 8.38
CA LEU A 150 4.43 -5.10 7.39
C LEU A 150 5.35 -6.18 7.98
N ARG A 151 5.86 -5.95 9.21
CA ARG A 151 6.68 -6.93 9.93
C ARG A 151 5.95 -8.25 10.17
N VAL A 152 4.65 -8.20 10.45
CA VAL A 152 3.83 -9.39 10.71
C VAL A 152 3.58 -10.11 9.38
N GLU A 153 3.13 -9.39 8.36
CA GLU A 153 2.83 -9.94 7.03
C GLU A 153 4.04 -10.61 6.37
N LEU A 154 5.22 -9.97 6.48
CA LEU A 154 6.46 -10.47 5.88
C LEU A 154 7.25 -11.40 6.81
N SER A 155 6.80 -11.64 8.05
CA SER A 155 7.52 -12.54 8.96
C SER A 155 7.77 -13.94 8.40
N PRO A 156 6.84 -14.58 7.64
CA PRO A 156 7.11 -15.90 7.05
C PRO A 156 8.14 -15.85 5.92
N ALA A 157 8.31 -14.70 5.26
CA ALA A 157 9.22 -14.52 4.13
C ALA A 157 10.70 -14.51 4.53
N VAL A 158 11.02 -14.29 5.81
CA VAL A 158 12.40 -14.25 6.32
C VAL A 158 13.13 -15.57 6.08
N ASN A 159 12.42 -16.70 6.13
CA ASN A 159 12.98 -18.03 5.92
C ASN A 159 13.45 -18.27 4.48
N TYR A 160 13.05 -17.42 3.53
CA TYR A 160 13.49 -17.49 2.14
C TYR A 160 14.78 -16.71 1.90
N GLU A 161 15.40 -16.13 2.93
CA GLU A 161 16.68 -15.39 2.84
C GLU A 161 16.68 -14.21 1.86
N LEU A 162 15.50 -13.71 1.49
CA LEU A 162 15.33 -12.58 0.58
C LEU A 162 15.79 -11.26 1.22
N PHE A 163 15.62 -11.15 2.53
CA PHE A 163 15.95 -10.00 3.36
C PHE A 163 16.01 -10.41 4.83
N GLU A 164 16.47 -9.50 5.68
CA GLU A 164 16.57 -9.70 7.13
C GLU A 164 15.96 -8.52 7.89
N TRP A 165 15.50 -8.78 9.11
CA TRP A 165 15.08 -7.74 10.04
C TRP A 165 16.25 -7.32 10.96
N PRO A 166 16.34 -6.04 11.35
CA PRO A 166 15.48 -4.93 10.95
C PRO A 166 15.77 -4.45 9.52
N ILE A 167 14.72 -4.21 8.72
CA ILE A 167 14.88 -3.50 7.44
C ILE A 167 15.17 -2.02 7.71
N LYS A 168 15.86 -1.36 6.78
CA LYS A 168 16.33 0.02 6.98
C LYS A 168 15.29 1.07 6.56
N SER A 169 14.34 0.71 5.71
CA SER A 169 13.33 1.63 5.17
C SER A 169 12.35 2.13 6.21
N GLN A 170 11.71 3.25 5.88
CA GLN A 170 10.58 3.78 6.65
C GLN A 170 9.32 3.00 6.31
N ILE A 171 8.61 2.51 7.33
CA ILE A 171 7.39 1.70 7.16
C ILE A 171 6.17 2.53 7.59
N PHE A 172 5.16 2.55 6.74
CA PHE A 172 3.89 3.25 6.95
C PHE A 172 2.75 2.23 6.95
N ASP A 173 2.21 1.97 8.14
CA ASP A 173 1.00 1.16 8.35
C ASP A 173 -0.24 2.03 8.10
N ILE A 174 -0.75 1.96 6.87
CA ILE A 174 -1.86 2.79 6.41
C ILE A 174 -3.19 2.36 7.07
N GLN A 175 -3.29 1.11 7.55
CA GLN A 175 -4.50 0.64 8.21
C GLN A 175 -4.81 1.47 9.46
N ARG A 176 -3.82 2.01 10.17
CA ARG A 176 -4.04 2.88 11.35
C ARG A 176 -4.81 4.14 11.00
N ASP A 177 -4.47 4.76 9.88
CA ASP A 177 -5.09 6.00 9.41
C ASP A 177 -6.53 5.76 8.94
N PHE A 178 -6.78 4.59 8.32
CA PHE A 178 -8.06 4.25 7.69
C PHE A 178 -8.90 3.23 8.46
N SER A 179 -8.47 2.80 9.65
CA SER A 179 -9.12 1.78 10.48
C SER A 179 -10.64 1.97 10.64
N LYS A 180 -11.09 3.18 10.93
CA LYS A 180 -12.53 3.49 11.04
C LYS A 180 -13.30 3.32 9.73
N TRP A 181 -12.68 3.69 8.60
CA TRP A 181 -13.28 3.47 7.28
C TRP A 181 -13.29 1.98 6.98
N TYR A 182 -12.21 1.26 7.29
CA TYR A 182 -12.09 -0.17 7.06
C TYR A 182 -13.13 -0.97 7.85
N THR A 183 -13.27 -0.74 9.16
CA THR A 183 -14.30 -1.40 9.98
C THR A 183 -15.71 -1.13 9.43
N TRP A 184 -15.96 0.09 8.95
CA TRP A 184 -17.23 0.40 8.29
C TRP A 184 -17.38 -0.34 6.96
N ALA A 185 -16.35 -0.40 6.11
CA ALA A 185 -16.40 -1.06 4.81
C ALA A 185 -16.62 -2.58 4.98
N LEU A 186 -15.87 -3.22 5.89
CA LEU A 186 -16.04 -4.63 6.25
C LEU A 186 -17.50 -4.96 6.59
N SER A 187 -18.15 -4.14 7.42
CA SER A 187 -19.54 -4.41 7.85
C SER A 187 -20.59 -4.20 6.75
N HIS A 188 -20.21 -3.72 5.56
CA HIS A 188 -21.13 -3.43 4.45
C HIS A 188 -20.75 -4.15 3.15
N CYS A 189 -19.51 -4.64 3.01
CA CYS A 189 -18.99 -5.21 1.77
C CYS A 189 -18.60 -6.68 1.88
N GLU A 190 -18.31 -7.20 3.07
CA GLU A 190 -18.12 -8.63 3.29
C GLU A 190 -19.46 -9.22 3.77
N VAL A 191 -20.29 -9.65 2.81
CA VAL A 191 -21.51 -10.44 3.03
C VAL A 191 -21.24 -11.87 2.62
#